data_AF-A0A8B7BCK1-F1
#
_entry.id   AF-A0A8B7BCK1-F1
#
_cell.length_a   1.000
_cell.length_b   1.000
_cell.length_c   1.000
_cell.angle_alpha   90.00
_cell.angle_beta   90.00
_cell.angle_gamma   90.00
#
_symmetry.space_group_name_H-M   'P 1'
#
loop_
_entity.id
_entity.type
_entity.pdbx_description
1 polymer ?
#
loop_
_entity_poly.entity_id
_entity_poly.type
_entity_poly.pdbx_seq_one_letter_code
_entity_poly.pdbx_strand_id
1 'polypeptide(L)'
;MGLWVLAILTVLLDSVTTQLSKTYWGLENEALFVPCPKNPNSTYPVDWYYSKTNDSITTRKEYRVFALGNLLKFLPAKVDDSGIYICIIKSLTFNWTRSVNLTIYKKQPDCITPDYLMYSTVSGTQKYSKISCPTVELYNWTAPLEWFKNCKALQGSRYYRFKSYLLVKNANSDDAGDYTCKFIHNENGVNYTVTATRTFTFREAKVFPLVPVITAPLPNDTKEVEIGKTANITCSACMEKGPLFMASVKWQINGSDANDVGEARIHQEQVHNQSPRNELTCLKRTLRIAEVKEEDLSLKFECLAFNSRAVTIRPIRLRRKSSIDHQNTYYTVAGFSVLLTLISILAILLKVFWIDFTLLWRDIVRPYKTRNDGKIYDAYVIYPRNYKHSSDGTSSVEHFVHQILPDVLENKCGYNLCIYGRDLLPGEDAATAVETNIQKSRRHLFILTPQITHSQEFAFEQEIALHTALIQNNSKVILIEMEDLSEQDGEFQESLKHLMKVQGTIKWKEDNVANKWSLNSKFWKHVRYQMPVPNKLSTKT
;
A
#
# COMPACT_ATOMS: atom_id res chain seq x y z
N MET A 1 40.44 63.99 8.90
CA MET A 1 40.68 62.89 7.94
C MET A 1 42.10 62.28 8.03
N GLY A 2 43.11 62.95 8.62
CA GLY A 2 44.51 62.46 8.59
C GLY A 2 44.98 61.54 9.72
N LEU A 3 44.23 61.35 10.81
CA LEU A 3 44.67 60.55 11.97
C LEU A 3 44.22 59.09 11.96
N TRP A 4 43.16 58.76 11.21
CA TRP A 4 42.67 57.38 11.10
C TRP A 4 43.43 56.56 10.04
N VAL A 5 44.09 57.22 9.08
CA VAL A 5 44.86 56.55 8.02
C VAL A 5 46.22 56.05 8.53
N LEU A 6 46.85 56.76 9.49
CA LEU A 6 48.11 56.31 10.09
C LEU A 6 47.95 55.07 10.97
N ALA A 7 46.83 54.95 11.70
CA ALA A 7 46.57 53.78 12.55
C ALA A 7 46.32 52.51 11.74
N ILE A 8 45.73 52.63 10.54
CA ILE A 8 45.51 51.49 9.65
C ILE A 8 46.83 51.05 8.99
N LEU A 9 47.74 51.99 8.70
CA LEU A 9 49.08 51.70 8.20
C LEU A 9 49.98 51.05 9.25
N THR A 10 49.92 51.46 10.53
CA THR A 10 50.72 50.81 11.59
C THR A 10 50.21 49.41 11.92
N VAL A 11 48.88 49.17 11.87
CA VAL A 11 48.31 47.82 12.05
C VAL A 11 48.57 46.90 10.85
N LEU A 12 48.73 47.46 9.64
CA LEU A 12 49.12 46.71 8.44
C LEU A 12 50.63 46.42 8.34
N LEU A 13 51.49 47.17 9.03
CA LEU A 13 52.93 46.87 9.08
C LEU A 13 53.29 45.79 10.11
N ASP A 14 52.53 45.65 11.20
CA ASP A 14 52.73 44.55 12.17
C ASP A 14 52.15 43.20 11.69
N SER A 15 51.41 43.18 10.57
CA SER A 15 50.81 41.96 10.01
C SER A 15 51.56 41.36 8.82
N VAL A 16 52.66 41.98 8.36
CA VAL A 16 53.50 41.47 7.24
C VAL A 16 54.71 40.64 7.73
N THR A 17 55.00 40.60 9.03
CA THR A 17 56.02 39.72 9.62
C THR A 17 55.41 38.53 10.36
N THR A 18 54.31 37.96 9.88
CA THR A 18 54.08 36.50 10.09
C THR A 18 55.00 35.74 9.14
N GLN A 19 56.31 35.91 9.33
CA GLN A 19 57.34 35.08 8.73
C GLN A 19 57.02 33.66 9.16
N LEU A 20 56.61 32.84 8.20
CA LEU A 20 56.07 31.51 8.43
C LEU A 20 57.13 30.63 9.10
N SER A 21 57.15 30.65 10.43
CA SER A 21 58.13 29.98 11.27
C SER A 21 57.67 28.55 11.54
N LYS A 22 58.53 27.58 11.27
CA LYS A 22 58.25 26.17 11.57
C LYS A 22 59.28 25.62 12.54
N THR A 23 58.82 24.92 13.56
CA THR A 23 59.67 24.28 14.56
C THR A 23 60.11 22.90 14.09
N TYR A 24 61.38 22.60 14.31
CA TYR A 24 61.96 21.27 14.14
C TYR A 24 62.81 20.95 15.36
N TRP A 25 62.97 19.66 15.63
CA TRP A 25 63.79 19.19 16.72
C TRP A 25 64.59 17.95 16.31
N GLY A 26 65.64 17.66 17.06
CA GLY A 26 66.43 16.43 16.89
C GLY A 26 67.21 16.08 18.15
N LEU A 27 67.84 14.91 18.13
CA LEU A 27 68.70 14.45 19.21
C LEU A 27 70.17 14.67 18.86
N GLU A 28 70.96 15.00 19.87
CA GLU A 28 72.41 15.09 19.75
C GLU A 28 73.02 13.75 19.31
N ASN A 29 74.06 13.81 18.47
CA ASN A 29 74.76 12.66 17.89
C ASN A 29 73.96 11.85 16.85
N GLU A 30 72.78 12.32 16.45
CA GLU A 30 72.00 11.73 15.36
C GLU A 30 72.11 12.59 14.08
N ALA A 31 71.85 11.97 12.93
CA ALA A 31 71.66 12.73 11.70
C ALA A 31 70.29 13.43 11.72
N LEU A 32 70.28 14.71 11.33
CA LEU A 32 69.04 15.49 11.28
C LEU A 32 68.96 16.28 9.98
N PHE A 33 67.91 16.05 9.21
CA PHE A 33 67.63 16.77 7.97
C PHE A 33 66.39 17.65 8.13
N VAL A 34 66.55 18.95 7.88
CA VAL A 34 65.52 19.95 8.09
C VAL A 34 65.11 20.56 6.75
N PRO A 35 63.87 20.32 6.28
CA PRO A 35 63.39 20.91 5.04
C PRO A 35 62.90 22.35 5.22
N CYS A 36 63.16 23.20 4.22
CA CYS A 36 62.62 24.54 4.18
C CYS A 36 61.07 24.51 4.11
N PRO A 37 60.34 25.27 4.95
CA PRO A 37 58.88 25.21 5.02
C PRO A 37 58.19 25.73 3.74
N LYS A 38 57.14 25.02 3.30
CA LYS A 38 56.26 25.42 2.18
C LYS A 38 57.03 25.83 0.92
N ASN A 39 57.97 25.00 0.47
CA ASN A 39 58.62 25.21 -0.82
C ASN A 39 57.61 24.95 -1.96
N PRO A 40 57.26 25.97 -2.77
CA PRO A 40 56.27 25.84 -3.83
C PRO A 40 56.76 24.98 -5.00
N ASN A 41 58.08 24.85 -5.19
CA ASN A 41 58.66 24.02 -6.25
C ASN A 41 60.06 23.52 -5.85
N SER A 42 60.25 22.21 -5.88
CA SER A 42 61.52 21.55 -5.55
C SER A 42 62.71 21.97 -6.42
N THR A 43 62.46 22.57 -7.60
CA THR A 43 63.52 23.01 -8.52
C THR A 43 64.08 24.40 -8.19
N TYR A 44 63.41 25.19 -7.34
CA TYR A 44 63.91 26.52 -7.00
C TYR A 44 65.15 26.43 -6.10
N PRO A 45 66.20 27.24 -6.38
CA PRO A 45 67.37 27.30 -5.52
C PRO A 45 66.98 27.87 -4.15
N VAL A 46 67.55 27.29 -3.10
CA VAL A 46 67.31 27.67 -1.71
C VAL A 46 68.63 27.95 -1.03
N ASP A 47 68.76 29.17 -0.50
CA ASP A 47 69.90 29.56 0.31
C ASP A 47 69.52 29.52 1.79
N TRP A 48 70.48 29.14 2.63
CA TRP A 48 70.29 29.00 4.06
C TRP A 48 71.22 29.94 4.83
N TYR A 49 70.71 30.52 5.91
CA TYR A 49 71.45 31.44 6.78
C TYR A 49 71.20 31.08 8.24
N TYR A 50 72.20 31.28 9.08
CA TYR A 50 72.03 31.24 10.53
C TYR A 50 71.63 32.63 11.04
N SER A 51 70.43 32.76 11.62
CA SER A 51 69.83 34.07 11.94
C SER A 51 70.67 34.89 12.92
N LYS A 52 71.34 34.24 13.87
CA LYS A 52 72.09 34.93 14.94
C LYS A 52 73.34 35.66 14.42
N THR A 53 74.06 35.06 13.47
CA THR A 53 75.28 35.66 12.88
C THR A 53 75.04 36.24 11.50
N ASN A 54 73.89 35.94 10.89
CA ASN A 54 73.54 36.25 9.51
C ASN A 54 74.51 35.64 8.48
N ASP A 55 75.23 34.59 8.86
CA ASP A 55 76.16 33.88 7.98
C ASP A 55 75.41 32.90 7.07
N SER A 56 75.82 32.83 5.81
CA SER A 56 75.33 31.83 4.87
C SER A 56 75.85 30.44 5.25
N ILE A 57 74.98 29.45 5.29
CA ILE A 57 75.37 28.06 5.48
C ILE A 57 76.06 27.54 4.21
N THR A 58 77.20 26.89 4.38
CA THR A 58 77.97 26.29 3.28
C THR A 58 77.19 25.20 2.54
N THR A 59 77.41 25.08 1.24
CA THR A 59 76.90 23.97 0.40
C THR A 59 77.93 22.85 0.22
N ARG A 60 79.11 22.99 0.82
CA ARG A 60 80.19 21.99 0.76
C ARG A 60 79.88 20.82 1.69
N LYS A 61 79.80 19.62 1.12
CA LYS A 61 79.44 18.37 1.82
C LYS A 61 80.48 17.87 2.83
N GLU A 62 81.67 18.46 2.84
CA GLU A 62 82.76 18.13 3.78
C GLU A 62 82.50 18.66 5.19
N TYR A 63 81.63 19.66 5.32
CA TYR A 63 81.30 20.25 6.60
C TYR A 63 80.23 19.43 7.32
N ARG A 64 80.27 19.45 8.66
CA ARG A 64 79.30 18.78 9.51
C ARG A 64 77.87 19.31 9.33
N VAL A 65 77.73 20.62 9.13
CA VAL A 65 76.46 21.31 8.88
C VAL A 65 76.55 21.98 7.52
N PHE A 66 75.67 21.58 6.61
CA PHE A 66 75.66 22.11 5.25
C PHE A 66 74.25 22.10 4.64
N ALA A 67 74.03 22.96 3.67
CA ALA A 67 72.79 23.04 2.92
C ALA A 67 72.91 22.27 1.60
N LEU A 68 71.91 21.46 1.28
CA LEU A 68 71.75 20.79 0.00
C LEU A 68 70.35 21.11 -0.55
N GLY A 69 70.25 22.18 -1.33
CA GLY A 69 68.98 22.69 -1.86
C GLY A 69 67.97 22.95 -0.74
N ASN A 70 66.82 22.29 -0.82
CA ASN A 70 65.73 22.45 0.16
C ASN A 70 66.03 21.88 1.56
N LEU A 71 67.12 21.14 1.74
CA LEU A 71 67.44 20.45 3.00
C LEU A 71 68.66 21.06 3.66
N LEU A 72 68.52 21.43 4.94
CA LEU A 72 69.63 21.70 5.83
C LEU A 72 70.02 20.40 6.56
N LYS A 73 71.26 19.96 6.41
CA LYS A 73 71.75 18.68 6.94
C LYS A 73 72.70 18.89 8.12
N PHE A 74 72.50 18.10 9.18
CA PHE A 74 73.37 18.04 10.36
C PHE A 74 73.89 16.61 10.52
N LEU A 75 75.20 16.39 10.37
CA LEU A 75 75.82 15.08 10.31
C LEU A 75 77.08 14.98 11.20
N PRO A 76 76.95 14.76 12.53
CA PRO A 76 75.71 14.71 13.31
C PRO A 76 75.32 16.08 13.89
N ALA A 77 74.10 16.14 14.42
CA ALA A 77 73.58 17.27 15.17
C ALA A 77 74.24 17.43 16.55
N LYS A 78 74.53 18.68 16.95
CA LYS A 78 75.03 19.06 18.27
C LYS A 78 74.08 20.05 18.93
N VAL A 79 74.02 20.06 20.26
CA VAL A 79 73.14 20.97 21.01
C VAL A 79 73.38 22.44 20.66
N ASP A 80 74.65 22.81 20.44
CA ASP A 80 75.07 24.16 20.07
C ASP A 80 74.56 24.61 18.68
N ASP A 81 74.09 23.68 17.85
CA ASP A 81 73.46 24.00 16.56
C ASP A 81 72.00 24.47 16.74
N SER A 82 71.48 24.51 17.97
CA SER A 82 70.13 25.04 18.23
C SER A 82 70.05 26.53 17.89
N GLY A 83 68.97 26.94 17.25
CA GLY A 83 68.73 28.33 16.89
C GLY A 83 67.78 28.49 15.72
N ILE A 84 67.70 29.73 15.23
CA ILE A 84 66.84 30.09 14.11
C ILE A 84 67.65 30.07 12.83
N TYR A 85 67.20 29.27 11.87
CA TYR A 85 67.73 29.22 10.52
C TYR A 85 66.74 29.88 9.56
N ILE A 86 67.26 30.62 8.60
CA ILE A 86 66.46 31.29 7.58
C ILE A 86 66.74 30.60 6.26
N CYS A 87 65.69 30.16 5.56
CA CYS A 87 65.81 29.69 4.19
C CYS A 87 65.12 30.67 3.24
N ILE A 88 65.81 31.01 2.15
CA ILE A 88 65.34 31.93 1.11
C ILE A 88 65.19 31.13 -0.17
N ILE A 89 63.94 30.91 -0.56
CA ILE A 89 63.59 30.24 -1.82
C ILE A 89 63.55 31.29 -2.92
N LYS A 90 64.42 31.17 -3.91
CA LYS A 90 64.56 32.15 -5.00
C LYS A 90 63.73 31.72 -6.21
N SER A 91 62.73 32.53 -6.58
CA SER A 91 62.06 32.45 -7.88
C SER A 91 62.48 33.63 -8.76
N LEU A 92 62.22 33.54 -10.06
CA LEU A 92 62.47 34.60 -11.03
C LEU A 92 61.70 35.89 -10.72
N THR A 93 60.56 35.79 -10.02
CA THR A 93 59.64 36.91 -9.76
C THR A 93 59.58 37.34 -8.30
N PHE A 94 59.85 36.43 -7.35
CA PHE A 94 59.70 36.71 -5.92
C PHE A 94 60.57 35.77 -5.07
N ASN A 95 61.14 36.28 -3.98
CA ASN A 95 61.90 35.48 -3.04
C ASN A 95 61.05 35.21 -1.79
N TRP A 96 60.88 33.94 -1.44
CA TRP A 96 60.17 33.57 -0.22
C TRP A 96 61.16 33.30 0.91
N THR A 97 61.17 34.18 1.90
CA THR A 97 61.91 33.98 3.14
C THR A 97 61.07 33.17 4.14
N ARG A 98 61.66 32.16 4.76
CA ARG A 98 61.04 31.30 5.77
C ARG A 98 61.96 31.15 6.96
N SER A 99 61.35 31.06 8.14
CA SER A 99 62.06 30.89 9.40
C SER A 99 61.90 29.45 9.89
N VAL A 100 62.98 28.89 10.41
CA VAL A 100 63.07 27.52 10.91
C VAL A 100 63.64 27.60 12.31
N ASN A 101 62.82 27.32 13.32
CA ASN A 101 63.27 27.27 14.70
C ASN A 101 63.71 25.83 15.02
N LEU A 102 65.00 25.63 15.21
CA LEU A 102 65.60 24.32 15.45
C LEU A 102 66.04 24.19 16.90
N THR A 103 65.66 23.09 17.56
CA THR A 103 66.14 22.76 18.91
C THR A 103 66.68 21.34 18.95
N ILE A 104 67.95 21.20 19.34
CA ILE A 104 68.63 19.90 19.46
C ILE A 104 68.78 19.57 20.94
N TYR A 105 68.26 18.40 21.31
CA TYR A 105 68.19 17.94 22.69
C TYR A 105 69.30 16.94 22.97
N LYS A 106 69.88 17.02 24.17
CA LYS A 106 70.76 15.96 24.67
C LYS A 106 69.95 14.68 24.83
N LYS A 107 70.54 13.56 24.43
CA LYS A 107 69.95 12.25 24.66
C LYS A 107 69.90 12.00 26.17
N GLN A 108 68.70 11.81 26.70
CA GLN A 108 68.52 11.49 28.11
C GLN A 108 68.97 10.04 28.40
N PRO A 109 69.45 9.75 29.62
CA PRO A 109 69.81 8.39 30.02
C PRO A 109 68.56 7.49 30.10
N ASP A 110 67.41 8.08 30.42
CA ASP A 110 66.12 7.41 30.36
C ASP A 110 65.72 7.14 28.91
N CYS A 111 65.28 5.91 28.66
CA CYS A 111 64.91 5.50 27.32
C CYS A 111 63.50 6.00 26.90
N ILE A 112 62.70 6.49 27.86
CA ILE A 112 61.38 7.07 27.58
C ILE A 112 61.57 8.39 26.82
N THR A 113 60.99 8.48 25.63
CA THR A 113 61.00 9.73 24.85
C THR A 113 59.93 10.67 25.42
N PRO A 114 60.25 11.92 25.79
CA PRO A 114 59.24 12.89 26.20
C PRO A 114 58.26 13.26 25.08
N ASP A 115 57.03 13.63 25.43
CA ASP A 115 55.96 13.97 24.47
C ASP A 115 56.35 15.06 23.47
N TYR A 116 57.15 16.05 23.87
CA TYR A 116 57.60 17.13 22.99
C TYR A 116 58.62 16.67 21.92
N LEU A 117 59.19 15.47 22.06
CA LEU A 117 60.04 14.79 21.08
C LEU A 117 59.30 13.65 20.37
N MET A 118 57.96 13.58 20.48
CA MET A 118 57.16 12.61 19.75
C MET A 118 56.57 13.21 18.47
N TYR A 119 56.54 12.41 17.42
CA TYR A 119 55.76 12.72 16.21
C TYR A 119 54.28 12.40 16.41
N SER A 120 53.45 12.84 15.47
CA SER A 120 51.99 12.72 15.55
C SER A 120 51.50 11.29 15.83
N THR A 121 50.54 11.19 16.76
CA THR A 121 49.89 9.93 17.14
C THR A 121 49.19 9.29 15.97
N VAL A 122 49.33 7.97 15.84
CA VAL A 122 48.60 7.15 14.87
C VAL A 122 47.63 6.22 15.59
N SER A 123 46.56 5.82 14.89
CA SER A 123 45.59 4.87 15.43
C SER A 123 45.40 3.69 14.51
N GLY A 124 45.17 2.51 15.08
CA GLY A 124 44.94 1.27 14.34
C GLY A 124 43.75 0.49 14.89
N THR A 125 43.34 -0.50 14.11
CA THR A 125 42.28 -1.46 14.45
C THR A 125 42.83 -2.88 14.37
N GLN A 126 42.07 -3.88 14.84
CA GLN A 126 42.48 -5.28 14.83
C GLN A 126 42.90 -5.77 13.43
N LYS A 127 42.21 -5.30 12.38
CA LYS A 127 42.43 -5.70 10.98
C LYS A 127 43.48 -4.83 10.26
N TYR A 128 43.66 -3.58 10.70
CA TYR A 128 44.56 -2.62 10.05
C TYR A 128 45.29 -1.80 11.11
N SER A 129 46.51 -2.22 11.43
CA SER A 129 47.41 -1.52 12.36
C SER A 129 48.77 -1.33 11.70
N LYS A 130 48.96 -0.16 11.10
CA LYS A 130 50.18 0.26 10.41
C LYS A 130 50.78 1.46 11.14
N ILE A 131 52.06 1.34 11.51
CA ILE A 131 52.84 2.39 12.16
C ILE A 131 53.98 2.77 11.21
N SER A 132 53.89 3.95 10.59
CA SER A 132 54.95 4.46 9.71
C SER A 132 56.08 5.09 10.54
N CYS A 133 57.33 4.98 10.08
CA CYS A 133 58.46 5.68 10.70
C CYS A 133 58.45 7.15 10.26
N PRO A 134 58.48 8.13 11.19
CA PRO A 134 58.56 9.55 10.83
C PRO A 134 59.84 9.88 10.07
N THR A 135 59.75 10.87 9.16
CA THR A 135 60.87 11.56 8.47
C THR A 135 61.87 10.70 7.70
N VAL A 136 61.72 9.38 7.70
CA VAL A 136 62.61 8.40 7.07
C VAL A 136 62.80 8.62 5.56
N GLU A 137 61.80 9.20 4.89
CA GLU A 137 61.84 9.54 3.45
C GLU A 137 62.87 10.63 3.11
N LEU A 138 63.32 11.42 4.10
CA LEU A 138 64.34 12.45 3.90
C LEU A 138 65.75 11.87 3.81
N TYR A 139 65.96 10.67 4.35
CA TYR A 139 67.28 10.08 4.53
C TYR A 139 67.57 9.02 3.47
N ASN A 140 68.86 8.79 3.21
CA ASN A 140 69.31 7.62 2.48
C ASN A 140 69.49 6.44 3.45
N TRP A 141 68.58 5.48 3.45
CA TRP A 141 68.54 4.35 4.39
C TRP A 141 68.29 3.03 3.64
N THR A 142 68.59 1.91 4.29
CA THR A 142 68.35 0.56 3.75
C THR A 142 67.49 -0.26 4.71
N ALA A 143 66.58 -1.07 4.16
CA ALA A 143 65.67 -1.91 4.94
C ALA A 143 66.37 -3.16 5.53
N PRO A 144 65.87 -3.74 6.63
CA PRO A 144 64.71 -3.31 7.43
C PRO A 144 65.06 -2.32 8.56
N LEU A 145 64.07 -1.51 8.98
CA LEU A 145 64.17 -0.66 10.17
C LEU A 145 64.15 -1.49 11.46
N GLU A 146 64.93 -1.07 12.46
CA GLU A 146 64.81 -1.55 13.82
C GLU A 146 63.62 -0.86 14.50
N TRP A 147 62.81 -1.62 15.24
CA TRP A 147 61.62 -1.10 15.93
C TRP A 147 61.64 -1.51 17.40
N PHE A 148 61.30 -0.55 18.25
CA PHE A 148 61.21 -0.70 19.70
C PHE A 148 59.84 -0.24 20.16
N LYS A 149 59.31 -0.89 21.19
CA LYS A 149 58.12 -0.43 21.92
C LYS A 149 58.48 -0.32 23.39
N ASN A 150 58.26 0.84 23.99
CA ASN A 150 58.58 1.11 25.40
C ASN A 150 59.98 0.58 25.77
N CYS A 151 60.99 0.93 24.96
CA CYS A 151 62.41 0.57 25.17
C CYS A 151 62.80 -0.89 24.96
N LYS A 152 61.88 -1.73 24.48
CA LYS A 152 62.18 -3.14 24.17
C LYS A 152 62.14 -3.36 22.67
N ALA A 153 63.19 -3.99 22.14
CA ALA A 153 63.21 -4.40 20.74
C ALA A 153 62.02 -5.31 20.46
N LEU A 154 61.23 -4.99 19.44
CA LEU A 154 60.06 -5.79 19.11
C LEU A 154 60.52 -7.17 18.60
N GLN A 155 59.94 -8.22 19.16
CA GLN A 155 60.21 -9.60 18.75
C GLN A 155 58.89 -10.34 18.51
N GLY A 156 58.90 -11.31 17.59
CA GLY A 156 57.75 -12.14 17.27
C GLY A 156 57.18 -11.95 15.87
N SER A 157 56.57 -13.02 15.35
CA SER A 157 56.04 -13.11 13.98
C SER A 157 54.81 -12.24 13.70
N ARG A 158 54.20 -11.66 14.74
CA ARG A 158 53.06 -10.73 14.63
C ARG A 158 53.45 -9.32 14.18
N TYR A 159 54.73 -8.97 14.26
CA TYR A 159 55.28 -7.66 13.94
C TYR A 159 56.00 -7.70 12.60
N TYR A 160 55.28 -7.40 11.52
CA TYR A 160 55.83 -7.44 10.18
C TYR A 160 56.47 -6.10 9.80
N ARG A 161 57.79 -6.11 9.60
CA ARG A 161 58.57 -4.93 9.21
C ARG A 161 58.62 -4.87 7.69
N PHE A 162 58.09 -3.80 7.11
CA PHE A 162 58.06 -3.64 5.66
C PHE A 162 58.39 -2.22 5.26
N LYS A 163 59.49 -2.05 4.51
CA LYS A 163 60.02 -0.74 4.12
C LYS A 163 60.12 0.18 5.35
N SER A 164 59.42 1.31 5.31
CA SER A 164 59.41 2.36 6.31
C SER A 164 58.33 2.18 7.39
N TYR A 165 57.60 1.06 7.43
CA TYR A 165 56.50 0.88 8.39
C TYR A 165 56.48 -0.50 9.04
N LEU A 166 55.83 -0.54 10.20
CA LEU A 166 55.53 -1.74 10.97
C LEU A 166 54.05 -2.07 10.85
N LEU A 167 53.73 -3.31 10.50
CA LEU A 167 52.38 -3.85 10.50
C LEU A 167 52.21 -4.80 11.69
N VAL A 168 51.22 -4.52 12.55
CA VAL A 168 50.89 -5.35 13.71
C VAL A 168 49.70 -6.24 13.34
N LYS A 169 49.91 -7.55 13.25
CA LYS A 169 48.86 -8.52 12.96
C LYS A 169 48.00 -8.76 14.22
N ASN A 170 46.68 -8.76 14.05
CA ASN A 170 45.71 -8.97 15.13
C ASN A 170 45.95 -8.03 16.32
N ALA A 171 46.09 -6.73 16.05
CA ALA A 171 46.36 -5.74 17.09
C ALA A 171 45.23 -5.70 18.14
N ASN A 172 45.59 -5.43 19.38
CA ASN A 172 44.66 -5.28 20.51
C ASN A 172 44.98 -4.04 21.36
N SER A 173 44.27 -3.85 22.47
CA SER A 173 44.51 -2.76 23.42
C SER A 173 45.94 -2.74 23.97
N ASP A 174 46.54 -3.91 24.18
CA ASP A 174 47.89 -4.05 24.73
C ASP A 174 48.97 -3.58 23.75
N ASP A 175 48.65 -3.46 22.47
CA ASP A 175 49.56 -2.93 21.46
C ASP A 175 49.68 -1.41 21.48
N ALA A 176 48.81 -0.71 22.22
CA ALA A 176 48.96 0.72 22.46
C ALA A 176 50.28 1.04 23.18
N GLY A 177 50.86 2.20 22.87
CA GLY A 177 52.12 2.68 23.47
C GLY A 177 53.02 3.39 22.45
N ASP A 178 54.25 3.66 22.87
CA ASP A 178 55.19 4.46 22.08
C ASP A 178 56.13 3.57 21.28
N TYR A 179 56.15 3.80 19.97
CA TYR A 179 56.94 3.05 19.03
C TYR A 179 58.07 3.92 18.49
N THR A 180 59.29 3.45 18.67
CA THR A 180 60.51 4.08 18.17
C THR A 180 61.04 3.26 17.00
N CYS A 181 61.19 3.90 15.84
CA CYS A 181 61.97 3.34 14.75
C CYS A 181 63.40 3.88 14.80
N LYS A 182 64.38 3.02 14.53
CA LYS A 182 65.79 3.34 14.41
C LYS A 182 66.30 2.84 13.07
N PHE A 183 67.03 3.70 12.37
CA PHE A 183 67.66 3.38 11.09
C PHE A 183 69.00 4.09 10.94
N ILE A 184 69.76 3.64 9.96
CA ILE A 184 71.06 4.20 9.63
C ILE A 184 70.92 4.98 8.33
N HIS A 185 71.32 6.25 8.40
CA HIS A 185 71.51 7.08 7.23
C HIS A 185 72.97 6.97 6.77
N ASN A 186 73.17 6.62 5.49
CA ASN A 186 74.50 6.60 4.87
C ASN A 186 74.71 7.87 4.02
N GLU A 187 75.75 8.64 4.36
CA GLU A 187 76.24 9.76 3.54
C GLU A 187 77.73 9.54 3.28
N ASN A 188 78.11 9.41 1.99
CA ASN A 188 79.51 9.22 1.55
C ASN A 188 80.25 8.08 2.28
N GLY A 189 79.57 6.98 2.59
CA GLY A 189 80.16 5.84 3.29
C GLY A 189 80.20 5.94 4.82
N VAL A 190 79.81 7.09 5.39
CA VAL A 190 79.69 7.27 6.85
C VAL A 190 78.25 7.01 7.28
N ASN A 191 78.10 6.22 8.34
CA ASN A 191 76.81 5.81 8.89
C ASN A 191 76.43 6.66 10.10
N TYR A 192 75.28 7.33 10.00
CA TYR A 192 74.70 8.12 11.09
C TYR A 192 73.41 7.48 11.57
N THR A 193 73.22 7.42 12.88
CA THR A 193 71.98 6.88 13.46
C THR A 193 70.88 7.95 13.40
N VAL A 194 69.65 7.52 13.13
CA VAL A 194 68.44 8.35 13.24
C VAL A 194 67.38 7.57 14.00
N THR A 195 66.76 8.22 14.98
CA THR A 195 65.62 7.67 15.71
C THR A 195 64.40 8.57 15.61
N ALA A 196 63.22 7.97 15.62
CA ALA A 196 61.97 8.71 15.64
C ALA A 196 60.88 7.93 16.39
N THR A 197 60.24 8.60 17.35
CA THR A 197 59.21 8.01 18.22
C THR A 197 57.84 8.59 17.91
N ARG A 198 56.80 7.76 17.94
CA ARG A 198 55.40 8.21 17.93
C ARG A 198 54.51 7.28 18.74
N THR A 199 53.41 7.83 19.27
CA THR A 199 52.42 7.04 19.99
C THR A 199 51.47 6.31 19.03
N PHE A 200 51.18 5.05 19.33
CA PHE A 200 50.12 4.26 18.68
C PHE A 200 48.96 4.03 19.65
N THR A 201 47.75 4.27 19.18
CA THR A 201 46.51 4.04 19.93
C THR A 201 45.68 2.95 19.26
N PHE A 202 45.23 1.98 20.04
CA PHE A 202 44.29 0.98 19.56
C PHE A 202 42.87 1.54 19.63
N ARG A 203 42.13 1.43 18.53
CA ARG A 203 40.70 1.70 18.49
C ARG A 203 40.00 0.37 18.25
N GLU A 204 39.16 -0.03 19.19
CA GLU A 204 38.20 -1.09 18.92
C GLU A 204 37.45 -0.72 17.64
N ALA A 205 37.41 -1.66 16.71
CA ALA A 205 36.60 -1.49 15.52
C ALA A 205 35.15 -1.39 16.01
N LYS A 206 34.60 -0.17 16.08
CA LYS A 206 33.16 0.01 16.19
C LYS A 206 32.57 -0.84 15.08
N VAL A 207 31.73 -1.81 15.45
CA VAL A 207 30.98 -2.66 14.52
C VAL A 207 30.48 -1.74 13.43
N PHE A 208 31.02 -1.95 12.23
CA PHE A 208 30.80 -1.01 11.16
C PHE A 208 29.32 -1.03 10.82
N PRO A 209 28.62 0.11 10.77
CA PRO A 209 27.21 0.11 10.42
C PRO A 209 27.07 -0.56 9.06
N LEU A 210 26.26 -1.63 9.02
CA LEU A 210 25.88 -2.29 7.78
C LEU A 210 25.31 -1.26 6.79
N VAL A 211 25.38 -1.61 5.51
CA VAL A 211 24.83 -0.82 4.39
C VAL A 211 23.41 -0.35 4.74
N PRO A 212 23.07 0.93 4.57
CA PRO A 212 21.74 1.43 4.92
C PRO A 212 20.69 0.72 4.07
N VAL A 213 19.66 0.18 4.72
CA VAL A 213 18.58 -0.55 4.04
C VAL A 213 17.37 0.37 3.95
N ILE A 214 16.97 0.70 2.72
CA ILE A 214 15.75 1.45 2.45
C ILE A 214 14.54 0.55 2.71
N THR A 215 13.73 0.92 3.69
CA THR A 215 12.50 0.24 4.09
C THR A 215 11.27 0.79 3.37
N ALA A 216 11.32 2.06 2.96
CA ALA A 216 10.32 2.70 2.11
C ALA A 216 11.00 3.71 1.16
N PRO A 217 10.71 3.72 -0.15
CA PRO A 217 9.75 2.85 -0.85
C PRO A 217 10.26 1.41 -1.06
N LEU A 218 9.34 0.49 -1.38
CA LEU A 218 9.66 -0.90 -1.71
C LEU A 218 10.32 -1.01 -3.11
N PRO A 219 10.97 -2.13 -3.45
CA PRO A 219 11.44 -2.37 -4.81
C PRO A 219 10.27 -2.35 -5.81
N ASN A 220 10.41 -1.63 -6.93
CA ASN A 220 9.39 -1.44 -7.96
C ASN A 220 8.09 -0.76 -7.48
N ASP A 221 8.15 -0.05 -6.38
CA ASP A 221 7.00 0.69 -5.85
C ASP A 221 6.63 1.86 -6.79
N THR A 222 5.34 2.17 -6.83
CA THR A 222 4.78 3.27 -7.63
C THR A 222 3.84 4.07 -6.78
N LYS A 223 4.00 5.40 -6.79
CA LYS A 223 3.14 6.31 -6.03
C LYS A 223 2.04 6.87 -6.92
N GLU A 224 0.80 6.61 -6.56
CA GLU A 224 -0.34 7.24 -7.23
C GLU A 224 -0.50 8.70 -6.79
N VAL A 225 -0.67 9.59 -7.78
CA VAL A 225 -0.79 11.05 -7.57
C VAL A 225 -1.89 11.64 -8.44
N GLU A 226 -2.58 12.66 -7.92
CA GLU A 226 -3.60 13.43 -8.65
C GLU A 226 -2.98 14.74 -9.14
N ILE A 227 -3.21 15.10 -10.41
CA ILE A 227 -2.73 16.35 -10.99
C ILE A 227 -3.37 17.54 -10.27
N GLY A 228 -2.57 18.56 -9.96
CA GLY A 228 -3.00 19.77 -9.25
C GLY A 228 -3.12 19.62 -7.72
N LYS A 229 -2.91 18.43 -7.16
CA LYS A 229 -2.95 18.20 -5.70
C LYS A 229 -1.56 17.98 -5.11
N THR A 230 -1.47 18.15 -3.80
CA THR A 230 -0.23 17.88 -3.05
C THR A 230 0.05 16.39 -2.94
N ALA A 231 1.28 15.97 -3.25
CA ALA A 231 1.76 14.60 -3.07
C ALA A 231 2.93 14.54 -2.09
N ASN A 232 2.86 13.58 -1.16
CA ASN A 232 3.92 13.32 -0.18
C ASN A 232 4.53 11.93 -0.41
N ILE A 233 5.84 11.88 -0.55
CA ILE A 233 6.61 10.66 -0.83
C ILE A 233 7.65 10.47 0.26
N THR A 234 7.58 9.37 0.99
CA THR A 234 8.46 9.11 2.14
C THR A 234 9.62 8.20 1.74
N CYS A 235 10.84 8.63 2.06
CA CYS A 235 12.06 7.84 2.02
C CYS A 235 12.44 7.49 3.46
N SER A 236 12.49 6.20 3.80
CA SER A 236 12.86 5.71 5.12
C SER A 236 13.94 4.65 4.97
N ALA A 237 15.00 4.77 5.76
CA ALA A 237 16.09 3.80 5.77
C ALA A 237 16.57 3.53 7.18
N CYS A 238 16.86 2.26 7.47
CA CYS A 238 17.35 1.79 8.75
C CYS A 238 18.78 1.28 8.64
N MET A 239 19.55 1.48 9.71
CA MET A 239 20.93 1.04 9.84
C MET A 239 21.23 0.64 11.29
N GLU A 240 22.25 -0.18 11.49
CA GLU A 240 22.70 -0.54 12.83
C GLU A 240 23.22 0.67 13.62
N LYS A 241 23.05 0.63 14.94
CA LYS A 241 23.42 1.71 15.85
C LYS A 241 24.92 1.97 15.79
N GLY A 242 25.29 3.10 15.19
CA GLY A 242 26.67 3.57 15.06
C GLY A 242 26.73 5.09 15.10
N PRO A 243 27.94 5.68 15.19
CA PRO A 243 28.08 7.14 15.08
C PRO A 243 27.54 7.60 13.72
N LEU A 244 26.48 8.42 13.71
CA LEU A 244 25.83 8.98 12.51
C LEU A 244 26.71 9.95 11.69
N PHE A 245 28.03 9.92 11.88
CA PHE A 245 28.94 10.77 11.13
C PHE A 245 28.84 10.37 9.65
N MET A 246 28.19 11.22 8.84
CA MET A 246 27.85 11.00 7.43
C MET A 246 26.71 10.01 7.13
N ALA A 247 25.77 9.78 8.04
CA ALA A 247 24.56 9.01 7.76
C ALA A 247 23.36 9.94 7.49
N SER A 248 22.69 9.79 6.33
CA SER A 248 21.50 10.58 6.00
C SER A 248 20.63 9.91 4.92
N VAL A 249 19.43 10.45 4.76
CA VAL A 249 18.50 10.12 3.68
C VAL A 249 18.18 11.39 2.89
N LYS A 250 18.19 11.29 1.56
CA LYS A 250 17.90 12.39 0.64
C LYS A 250 17.10 11.96 -0.58
N TRP A 251 16.54 12.93 -1.28
CA TRP A 251 15.77 12.72 -2.51
C TRP A 251 16.54 13.33 -3.67
N GLN A 252 16.62 12.59 -4.75
CA GLN A 252 17.23 13.01 -6.00
C GLN A 252 16.17 12.96 -7.10
N ILE A 253 16.15 13.98 -7.95
CA ILE A 253 15.21 14.13 -9.05
C ILE A 253 16.03 14.24 -10.32
N ASN A 254 15.93 13.25 -11.19
CA ASN A 254 16.65 13.17 -12.47
C ASN A 254 18.17 13.40 -12.37
N GLY A 255 18.80 12.95 -11.27
CA GLY A 255 20.24 13.10 -11.04
C GLY A 255 20.64 14.36 -10.24
N SER A 256 19.74 15.31 -10.00
CA SER A 256 20.01 16.51 -9.18
C SER A 256 19.40 16.38 -7.78
N ASP A 257 20.03 16.98 -6.76
CA ASP A 257 19.47 16.99 -5.41
C ASP A 257 18.14 17.76 -5.39
N ALA A 258 17.14 17.28 -4.66
CA ALA A 258 15.82 17.90 -4.64
C ALA A 258 15.85 19.38 -4.17
N ASN A 259 16.85 19.77 -3.38
CA ASN A 259 17.04 21.17 -2.96
C ASN A 259 17.59 22.08 -4.07
N ASP A 260 18.32 21.52 -5.04
CA ASP A 260 19.03 22.28 -6.09
C ASP A 260 18.19 22.47 -7.36
N VAL A 261 17.04 21.80 -7.47
CA VAL A 261 16.14 21.85 -8.63
C VAL A 261 15.49 23.24 -8.79
N GLY A 262 15.57 24.13 -7.80
CA GLY A 262 15.17 25.54 -7.91
C GLY A 262 13.65 25.76 -8.05
N GLU A 263 12.85 24.70 -7.94
CA GLU A 263 11.39 24.79 -8.04
C GLU A 263 10.75 24.97 -6.66
N ALA A 264 10.16 26.14 -6.42
CA ALA A 264 9.50 26.48 -5.16
C ALA A 264 8.27 25.60 -4.81
N ARG A 265 7.90 24.62 -5.64
CA ARG A 265 6.78 23.69 -5.40
C ARG A 265 7.23 22.35 -4.82
N ILE A 266 8.50 21.98 -5.00
CA ILE A 266 9.06 20.71 -4.52
C ILE A 266 9.95 21.01 -3.32
N HIS A 267 9.58 20.45 -2.18
CA HIS A 267 10.29 20.66 -0.93
C HIS A 267 10.62 19.34 -0.27
N GLN A 268 11.82 19.27 0.27
CA GLN A 268 12.23 18.16 1.09
C GLN A 268 12.20 18.54 2.56
N GLU A 269 11.43 17.81 3.36
CA GLU A 269 11.33 18.03 4.80
C GLU A 269 12.66 17.76 5.52
N GLN A 270 12.77 18.17 6.79
CA GLN A 270 13.93 17.83 7.61
C GLN A 270 14.00 16.31 7.87
N VAL A 271 15.21 15.79 8.07
CA VAL A 271 15.42 14.39 8.43
C VAL A 271 14.83 14.14 9.82
N HIS A 272 13.92 13.19 9.93
CA HIS A 272 13.33 12.76 11.19
C HIS A 272 13.92 11.43 11.65
N ASN A 273 14.26 11.35 12.93
CA ASN A 273 14.78 10.12 13.54
C ASN A 273 13.59 9.27 14.02
N GLN A 274 13.31 8.17 13.33
CA GLN A 274 12.21 7.25 13.62
C GLN A 274 12.74 5.92 14.19
N SER A 275 13.75 6.00 15.06
CA SER A 275 14.36 4.82 15.65
C SER A 275 13.34 4.08 16.53
N PRO A 276 13.01 2.81 16.24
CA PRO A 276 12.23 1.98 17.15
C PRO A 276 13.00 1.81 18.47
N ARG A 277 12.33 1.33 19.53
CA ARG A 277 12.96 1.08 20.84
C ARG A 277 14.05 -0.04 20.84
N ASN A 278 14.47 -0.52 19.66
CA ASN A 278 15.44 -1.59 19.41
C ASN A 278 16.74 -1.08 18.76
N GLU A 279 17.71 -1.98 18.59
CA GLU A 279 19.13 -1.79 18.17
C GLU A 279 19.41 -1.08 16.83
N LEU A 280 18.38 -0.56 16.12
CA LEU A 280 18.49 0.05 14.80
C LEU A 280 18.19 1.56 14.85
N THR A 281 18.97 2.35 14.12
CA THR A 281 18.70 3.77 13.87
C THR A 281 18.00 3.92 12.52
N CYS A 282 16.78 4.48 12.51
CA CYS A 282 16.02 4.69 11.27
C CYS A 282 15.85 6.19 11.00
N LEU A 283 16.21 6.60 9.79
CA LEU A 283 16.07 7.98 9.32
C LEU A 283 14.95 8.05 8.28
N LYS A 284 14.09 9.04 8.42
CA LYS A 284 12.95 9.29 7.54
C LYS A 284 13.03 10.69 6.97
N ARG A 285 12.72 10.83 5.68
CA ARG A 285 12.58 12.14 5.02
C ARG A 285 11.52 12.12 3.94
N THR A 286 10.62 13.09 3.98
CA THR A 286 9.50 13.21 3.04
C THR A 286 9.83 14.23 1.96
N LEU A 287 9.52 13.90 0.71
CA LEU A 287 9.43 14.85 -0.40
C LEU A 287 7.97 15.28 -0.54
N ARG A 288 7.73 16.58 -0.51
CA ARG A 288 6.42 17.20 -0.69
C ARG A 288 6.41 17.94 -2.02
N ILE A 289 5.49 17.57 -2.89
CA ILE A 289 5.20 18.26 -4.16
C ILE A 289 3.87 18.98 -3.93
N ALA A 290 3.88 20.31 -3.84
CA ALA A 290 2.69 21.09 -3.49
C ALA A 290 1.57 20.97 -4.54
N GLU A 291 1.96 21.06 -5.81
CA GLU A 291 1.07 20.95 -6.96
C GLU A 291 1.74 20.03 -8.00
N VAL A 292 1.19 18.83 -8.16
CA VAL A 292 1.70 17.83 -9.11
C VAL A 292 1.30 18.21 -10.54
N LYS A 293 2.29 18.29 -11.42
CA LYS A 293 2.12 18.57 -12.84
C LYS A 293 2.28 17.31 -13.69
N GLU A 294 1.91 17.40 -14.96
CA GLU A 294 2.06 16.29 -15.90
C GLU A 294 3.54 15.94 -16.16
N GLU A 295 4.41 16.94 -16.22
CA GLU A 295 5.86 16.77 -16.38
C GLU A 295 6.48 15.91 -15.27
N ASP A 296 5.94 15.99 -14.04
CA ASP A 296 6.43 15.21 -12.88
C ASP A 296 6.29 13.70 -13.09
N LEU A 297 5.28 13.25 -13.83
CA LEU A 297 5.05 11.82 -14.07
C LEU A 297 6.19 11.19 -14.89
N SER A 298 6.90 12.00 -15.68
CA SER A 298 8.04 11.58 -16.49
C SER A 298 9.38 11.64 -15.75
N LEU A 299 9.44 12.34 -14.61
CA LEU A 299 10.66 12.49 -13.83
C LEU A 299 11.01 11.21 -13.07
N LYS A 300 12.32 11.00 -12.88
CA LYS A 300 12.86 9.90 -12.06
C LYS A 300 13.10 10.41 -10.64
N PHE A 301 12.30 9.93 -9.69
CA PHE A 301 12.48 10.21 -8.28
C PHE A 301 13.25 9.06 -7.63
N GLU A 302 14.34 9.38 -6.93
CA GLU A 302 15.22 8.40 -6.31
C GLU A 302 15.43 8.75 -4.83
N CYS A 303 15.13 7.80 -3.96
CA CYS A 303 15.42 7.85 -2.53
C CYS A 303 16.82 7.32 -2.31
N LEU A 304 17.70 8.15 -1.74
CA LEU A 304 19.09 7.80 -1.45
C LEU A 304 19.27 7.72 0.05
N ALA A 305 19.71 6.57 0.53
CA ALA A 305 20.16 6.38 1.89
C ALA A 305 21.64 6.09 1.88
N PHE A 306 22.43 6.87 2.64
CA PHE A 306 23.88 6.71 2.62
C PHE A 306 24.48 6.79 4.01
N ASN A 307 25.62 6.12 4.15
CA ASN A 307 26.53 6.26 5.28
C ASN A 307 27.98 6.33 4.75
N SER A 308 28.96 6.34 5.65
CA SER A 308 30.39 6.35 5.27
C SER A 308 30.86 5.11 4.48
N ARG A 309 30.02 4.06 4.33
CA ARG A 309 30.34 2.85 3.57
C ARG A 309 29.69 2.77 2.21
N ALA A 310 28.39 3.09 2.13
CA ALA A 310 27.61 2.81 0.94
C ALA A 310 26.49 3.82 0.74
N VAL A 311 26.07 3.94 -0.52
CA VAL A 311 24.87 4.65 -0.95
C VAL A 311 23.92 3.60 -1.51
N THR A 312 22.76 3.47 -0.89
CA THR A 312 21.65 2.65 -1.39
C THR A 312 20.66 3.57 -2.08
N ILE A 313 20.25 3.20 -3.29
CA ILE A 313 19.34 4.00 -4.13
C ILE A 313 18.08 3.19 -4.37
N ARG A 314 16.92 3.82 -4.20
CA ARG A 314 15.61 3.24 -4.52
C ARG A 314 14.82 4.18 -5.44
N PRO A 315 14.63 3.83 -6.72
CA PRO A 315 13.79 4.60 -7.61
C PRO A 315 12.31 4.38 -7.31
N ILE A 316 11.50 5.41 -7.47
CA ILE A 316 10.04 5.38 -7.42
C ILE A 316 9.48 6.10 -8.64
N ARG A 317 8.39 5.58 -9.21
CA ARG A 317 7.67 6.23 -10.31
C ARG A 317 6.36 6.79 -9.81
N LEU A 318 6.02 7.99 -10.30
CA LEU A 318 4.70 8.56 -10.09
C LEU A 318 3.75 8.02 -11.16
N ARG A 319 2.55 7.62 -10.75
CA ARG A 319 1.49 7.20 -11.66
C ARG A 319 0.29 8.11 -11.46
N ARG A 320 -0.30 8.58 -12.55
CA ARG A 320 -1.57 9.30 -12.50
C ARG A 320 -2.60 8.38 -11.84
N LYS A 321 -3.18 8.85 -10.74
CA LYS A 321 -4.35 8.22 -10.13
C LYS A 321 -5.51 8.41 -11.10
N SER A 322 -6.01 7.32 -11.67
CA SER A 322 -7.11 7.39 -12.62
C SER A 322 -8.39 7.78 -11.88
N SER A 323 -9.00 8.90 -12.26
CA SER A 323 -10.37 9.28 -11.83
C SER A 323 -11.45 8.31 -12.32
N ILE A 324 -11.04 7.28 -13.09
CA ILE A 324 -11.89 6.19 -13.59
C ILE A 324 -12.64 5.51 -12.43
N ASP A 325 -12.12 5.52 -11.21
CA ASP A 325 -12.81 4.89 -10.07
C ASP A 325 -14.16 5.56 -9.75
N HIS A 326 -14.27 6.88 -9.88
CA HIS A 326 -15.55 7.58 -9.64
C HIS A 326 -16.52 7.42 -10.81
N GLN A 327 -16.00 7.39 -12.04
CA GLN A 327 -16.81 7.28 -13.24
C GLN A 327 -17.31 5.85 -13.47
N ASN A 328 -16.49 4.84 -13.14
CA ASN A 328 -16.86 3.43 -13.16
C ASN A 328 -17.83 3.09 -12.00
N THR A 329 -17.69 3.74 -10.83
CA THR A 329 -18.70 3.64 -9.76
C THR A 329 -20.03 4.25 -10.20
N TYR A 330 -20.04 5.38 -10.90
CA TYR A 330 -21.29 5.96 -11.43
C TYR A 330 -21.96 5.06 -12.49
N TYR A 331 -21.20 4.51 -13.44
CA TYR A 331 -21.75 3.62 -14.47
C TYR A 331 -22.24 2.29 -13.90
N THR A 332 -21.55 1.72 -12.92
CA THR A 332 -22.00 0.49 -12.24
C THR A 332 -23.28 0.74 -11.44
N VAL A 333 -23.36 1.83 -10.66
CA VAL A 333 -24.58 2.21 -9.91
C VAL A 333 -25.75 2.52 -10.85
N ALA A 334 -25.51 3.26 -11.94
CA ALA A 334 -26.53 3.52 -12.95
C ALA A 334 -27.02 2.23 -13.63
N GLY A 335 -26.10 1.31 -13.96
CA GLY A 335 -26.43 0.00 -14.54
C GLY A 335 -27.30 -0.86 -13.62
N PHE A 336 -26.95 -0.96 -12.33
CA PHE A 336 -27.76 -1.68 -11.35
C PHE A 336 -29.14 -1.03 -11.13
N SER A 337 -29.23 0.30 -11.15
CA SER A 337 -30.51 1.02 -11.04
C SER A 337 -31.46 0.70 -12.21
N VAL A 338 -30.96 0.72 -13.45
CA VAL A 338 -31.76 0.37 -14.64
C VAL A 338 -32.18 -1.11 -14.63
N LEU A 339 -31.31 -2.00 -14.17
CA LEU A 339 -31.67 -3.42 -14.04
C LEU A 339 -32.80 -3.63 -13.02
N LEU A 340 -32.74 -2.94 -11.88
CA LEU A 340 -33.78 -3.03 -10.84
C LEU A 340 -35.13 -2.47 -11.31
N THR A 341 -35.15 -1.39 -12.08
CA THR A 341 -36.39 -0.85 -12.64
C THR A 341 -37.00 -1.80 -13.67
N LEU A 342 -36.19 -2.41 -14.54
CA LEU A 342 -36.65 -3.43 -15.50
C LEU A 342 -37.23 -4.66 -14.79
N ILE A 343 -36.57 -5.18 -13.75
CA ILE A 343 -37.07 -6.30 -12.94
C ILE A 343 -38.40 -5.93 -12.27
N SER A 344 -38.50 -4.71 -11.74
CA SER A 344 -39.72 -4.21 -11.10
C SER A 344 -40.88 -4.11 -12.10
N ILE A 345 -40.63 -3.57 -13.30
CA ILE A 345 -41.63 -3.49 -14.39
C ILE A 345 -42.07 -4.90 -14.80
N LEU A 346 -41.12 -5.84 -14.97
CA LEU A 346 -41.45 -7.22 -15.30
C LEU A 346 -42.29 -7.89 -14.20
N ALA A 347 -41.97 -7.67 -12.94
CA ALA A 347 -42.75 -8.18 -11.82
C ALA A 347 -44.17 -7.59 -11.79
N ILE A 348 -44.32 -6.29 -12.08
CA ILE A 348 -45.62 -5.61 -12.20
C ILE A 348 -46.43 -6.21 -13.36
N LEU A 349 -45.82 -6.39 -14.53
CA LEU A 349 -46.48 -7.02 -15.68
C LEU A 349 -46.93 -8.45 -15.36
N LEU A 350 -46.06 -9.25 -14.74
CA LEU A 350 -46.41 -10.61 -14.30
C LEU A 350 -47.52 -10.62 -13.25
N LYS A 351 -47.60 -9.61 -12.37
CA LYS A 351 -48.69 -9.47 -11.39
C LYS A 351 -50.01 -9.06 -12.04
N VAL A 352 -49.99 -8.08 -12.95
CA VAL A 352 -51.20 -7.58 -13.64
C VAL A 352 -51.77 -8.67 -14.54
N PHE A 353 -50.93 -9.38 -15.29
CA PHE A 353 -51.34 -10.41 -16.24
C PHE A 353 -51.22 -11.82 -15.67
N TRP A 354 -51.16 -12.00 -14.34
CA TRP A 354 -50.95 -13.31 -13.72
C TRP A 354 -52.02 -14.33 -14.14
N ILE A 355 -53.30 -13.91 -14.16
CA ILE A 355 -54.41 -14.79 -14.57
C ILE A 355 -54.27 -15.18 -16.04
N ASP A 356 -53.92 -14.23 -16.91
CA ASP A 356 -53.73 -14.50 -18.34
C ASP A 356 -52.52 -15.40 -18.60
N PHE A 357 -51.40 -15.13 -17.94
CA PHE A 357 -50.18 -15.95 -18.03
C PHE A 357 -50.43 -17.37 -17.52
N THR A 358 -51.09 -17.54 -16.38
CA THR A 358 -51.39 -18.86 -15.82
C THR A 358 -52.36 -19.65 -16.68
N LEU A 359 -53.40 -19.02 -17.24
CA LEU A 359 -54.32 -19.67 -18.18
C LEU A 359 -53.60 -20.06 -19.48
N LEU A 360 -52.79 -19.17 -20.06
CA LEU A 360 -52.00 -19.45 -21.26
C LEU A 360 -50.98 -20.57 -21.02
N TRP A 361 -50.29 -20.56 -19.88
CA TRP A 361 -49.32 -21.59 -19.53
C TRP A 361 -49.98 -22.95 -19.33
N ARG A 362 -51.21 -22.98 -18.77
CA ARG A 362 -52.04 -24.19 -18.62
C ARG A 362 -52.48 -24.76 -19.97
N ASP A 363 -52.77 -23.91 -20.94
CA ASP A 363 -53.11 -24.30 -22.31
C ASP A 363 -51.89 -24.81 -23.12
N ILE A 364 -50.67 -24.30 -22.84
CA ILE A 364 -49.44 -24.64 -23.58
C ILE A 364 -48.67 -25.85 -23.01
N VAL A 365 -48.52 -25.96 -21.68
CA VAL A 365 -47.45 -26.79 -21.08
C VAL A 365 -47.89 -28.19 -20.59
N ARG A 366 -49.18 -28.56 -20.65
CA ARG A 366 -49.60 -29.92 -20.26
C ARG A 366 -50.42 -30.64 -21.34
N PRO A 367 -49.86 -31.66 -22.03
CA PRO A 367 -50.68 -32.64 -22.71
C PRO A 367 -51.41 -33.47 -21.64
N TYR A 368 -52.73 -33.57 -21.81
CA TYR A 368 -53.73 -34.21 -20.97
C TYR A 368 -53.26 -35.54 -20.34
N LYS A 369 -52.80 -35.51 -19.08
CA LYS A 369 -52.84 -36.71 -18.23
C LYS A 369 -54.24 -36.81 -17.68
N THR A 370 -54.99 -37.82 -18.10
CA THR A 370 -56.24 -38.24 -17.44
C THR A 370 -55.96 -38.40 -15.95
N ARG A 371 -56.48 -37.48 -15.15
CA ARG A 371 -56.34 -37.51 -13.70
C ARG A 371 -57.19 -38.68 -13.20
N ASN A 372 -56.54 -39.78 -12.80
CA ASN A 372 -57.20 -41.01 -12.41
C ASN A 372 -57.70 -40.92 -10.94
N ASP A 373 -58.49 -39.88 -10.65
CA ASP A 373 -58.97 -39.54 -9.30
C ASP A 373 -60.38 -40.11 -9.00
N GLY A 374 -60.94 -40.93 -9.89
CA GLY A 374 -62.29 -41.50 -9.75
C GLY A 374 -63.42 -40.48 -9.86
N LYS A 375 -63.11 -39.20 -10.07
CA LYS A 375 -64.06 -38.09 -10.20
C LYS A 375 -64.44 -37.89 -11.67
N ILE A 376 -65.74 -37.96 -11.96
CA ILE A 376 -66.29 -37.87 -13.31
C ILE A 376 -66.72 -36.45 -13.69
N TYR A 377 -66.98 -35.58 -12.70
CA TYR A 377 -67.42 -34.21 -12.92
C TYR A 377 -66.34 -33.21 -12.51
N ASP A 378 -66.18 -32.16 -13.32
CA ASP A 378 -65.26 -31.06 -13.05
C ASP A 378 -65.83 -30.09 -12.01
N ALA A 379 -67.14 -29.87 -12.02
CA ALA A 379 -67.83 -29.13 -10.97
C ALA A 379 -69.28 -29.62 -10.76
N TYR A 380 -69.75 -29.60 -9.51
CA TYR A 380 -71.17 -29.73 -9.15
C TYR A 380 -71.75 -28.32 -8.96
N VAL A 381 -72.91 -28.03 -9.55
CA VAL A 381 -73.53 -26.69 -9.53
C VAL A 381 -74.66 -26.65 -8.51
N ILE A 382 -74.54 -25.76 -7.52
CA ILE A 382 -75.47 -25.56 -6.42
C ILE A 382 -76.10 -24.19 -6.61
N TYR A 383 -77.41 -24.16 -6.81
CA TYR A 383 -78.16 -22.94 -7.07
C TYR A 383 -79.56 -23.02 -6.43
N PRO A 384 -80.11 -21.89 -5.97
CA PRO A 384 -81.43 -21.88 -5.36
C PRO A 384 -82.51 -22.15 -6.41
N ARG A 385 -83.45 -23.05 -6.08
CA ARG A 385 -84.55 -23.46 -6.98
C ARG A 385 -85.85 -22.84 -6.48
N ASN A 386 -86.46 -22.00 -7.30
CA ASN A 386 -87.68 -21.29 -6.93
C ASN A 386 -88.90 -22.04 -7.48
N TYR A 387 -89.58 -22.82 -6.65
CA TYR A 387 -90.76 -23.59 -7.06
C TYR A 387 -92.05 -22.77 -7.18
N LYS A 388 -92.05 -21.49 -6.82
CA LYS A 388 -93.24 -20.65 -6.93
C LYS A 388 -93.44 -20.22 -8.40
N HIS A 389 -94.46 -20.80 -9.03
CA HIS A 389 -95.03 -20.40 -10.31
C HIS A 389 -95.37 -18.89 -10.32
N SER A 390 -94.42 -18.05 -10.70
CA SER A 390 -94.70 -16.71 -11.24
C SER A 390 -94.70 -16.83 -12.75
N SER A 391 -95.86 -16.58 -13.34
CA SER A 391 -96.22 -16.83 -14.74
C SER A 391 -95.62 -15.83 -15.74
N ASP A 392 -94.36 -15.42 -15.58
CA ASP A 392 -93.66 -14.64 -16.59
C ASP A 392 -92.14 -14.78 -16.46
N GLY A 393 -91.50 -15.47 -17.41
CA GLY A 393 -90.05 -15.57 -17.56
C GLY A 393 -89.34 -16.59 -16.67
N THR A 394 -88.60 -17.53 -17.28
CA THR A 394 -87.60 -18.36 -16.60
C THR A 394 -86.77 -17.51 -15.65
N SER A 395 -86.62 -17.93 -14.39
CA SER A 395 -85.82 -17.16 -13.42
C SER A 395 -84.42 -16.90 -14.00
N SER A 396 -83.91 -15.67 -13.85
CA SER A 396 -82.59 -15.25 -14.40
C SER A 396 -81.47 -16.22 -14.01
N VAL A 397 -81.59 -16.82 -12.82
CA VAL A 397 -80.72 -17.85 -12.25
C VAL A 397 -80.81 -19.18 -13.01
N GLU A 398 -82.01 -19.68 -13.29
CA GLU A 398 -82.18 -20.93 -14.05
C GLU A 398 -81.71 -20.80 -15.49
N HIS A 399 -81.98 -19.66 -16.13
CA HIS A 399 -81.44 -19.38 -17.47
C HIS A 399 -79.90 -19.37 -17.45
N PHE A 400 -79.28 -18.77 -16.43
CA PHE A 400 -77.84 -18.77 -16.28
C PHE A 400 -77.27 -20.19 -16.06
N VAL A 401 -77.88 -20.98 -15.17
CA VAL A 401 -77.41 -22.32 -14.81
C VAL A 401 -77.58 -23.32 -15.95
N HIS A 402 -78.74 -23.32 -16.62
CA HIS A 402 -79.07 -24.36 -17.59
C HIS A 402 -78.69 -24.01 -19.02
N GLN A 403 -78.51 -22.73 -19.36
CA GLN A 403 -78.12 -22.31 -20.71
C GLN A 403 -76.70 -21.72 -20.74
N ILE A 404 -76.47 -20.61 -20.02
CA ILE A 404 -75.20 -19.85 -20.12
C ILE A 404 -74.00 -20.66 -19.62
N LEU A 405 -74.15 -21.35 -18.49
CA LEU A 405 -73.05 -22.06 -17.85
C LEU A 405 -72.57 -23.29 -18.67
N PRO A 406 -73.46 -24.19 -19.14
CA PRO A 406 -73.11 -25.22 -20.12
C PRO A 406 -72.51 -24.67 -21.42
N ASP A 407 -73.09 -23.62 -21.99
CA ASP A 407 -72.62 -23.04 -23.25
C ASP A 407 -71.18 -22.53 -23.20
N VAL A 408 -70.75 -22.02 -22.04
CA VAL A 408 -69.38 -21.50 -21.89
C VAL A 408 -68.43 -22.56 -21.32
N LEU A 409 -68.82 -23.26 -20.25
CA LEU A 409 -67.91 -24.18 -19.57
C LEU A 409 -67.84 -25.56 -20.24
N GLU A 410 -68.95 -26.11 -20.72
CA GLU A 410 -68.96 -27.42 -21.38
C GLU A 410 -68.60 -27.28 -22.86
N ASN A 411 -69.36 -26.47 -23.61
CA ASN A 411 -69.20 -26.36 -25.07
C ASN A 411 -67.91 -25.64 -25.48
N LYS A 412 -67.55 -24.52 -24.83
CA LYS A 412 -66.34 -23.75 -25.20
C LYS A 412 -65.09 -24.16 -24.42
N CYS A 413 -65.20 -24.53 -23.14
CA CYS A 413 -64.04 -24.87 -22.30
C CYS A 413 -63.79 -26.38 -22.11
N GLY A 414 -64.73 -27.25 -22.50
CA GLY A 414 -64.56 -28.71 -22.41
C GLY A 414 -64.64 -29.29 -20.99
N TYR A 415 -65.27 -28.58 -20.05
CA TYR A 415 -65.56 -29.09 -18.70
C TYR A 415 -66.78 -30.02 -18.71
N ASN A 416 -66.90 -30.84 -17.66
CA ASN A 416 -68.10 -31.65 -17.42
C ASN A 416 -68.79 -31.19 -16.12
N LEU A 417 -69.95 -30.54 -16.21
CA LEU A 417 -70.69 -30.07 -15.04
C LEU A 417 -71.75 -31.10 -14.63
N CYS A 418 -72.00 -31.21 -13.33
CA CYS A 418 -73.16 -31.91 -12.79
C CYS A 418 -74.16 -30.88 -12.30
N ILE A 419 -75.33 -30.86 -12.94
CA ILE A 419 -76.44 -29.95 -12.65
C ILE A 419 -77.63 -30.79 -12.18
N TYR A 420 -78.15 -30.43 -11.00
CA TYR A 420 -79.32 -31.08 -10.45
C TYR A 420 -80.53 -30.99 -11.38
N GLY A 421 -81.28 -32.08 -11.53
CA GLY A 421 -82.42 -32.20 -12.44
C GLY A 421 -82.07 -32.52 -13.90
N ARG A 422 -80.83 -32.29 -14.33
CA ARG A 422 -80.33 -32.69 -15.67
C ARG A 422 -79.57 -34.02 -15.61
N ASP A 423 -78.66 -34.14 -14.64
CA ASP A 423 -77.67 -35.21 -14.60
C ASP A 423 -77.96 -36.30 -13.54
N LEU A 424 -79.05 -36.15 -12.76
CA LEU A 424 -79.53 -37.17 -11.83
C LEU A 424 -80.50 -38.13 -12.54
N LEU A 425 -80.35 -39.43 -12.30
CA LEU A 425 -81.21 -40.45 -12.89
C LEU A 425 -82.58 -40.48 -12.16
N PRO A 426 -83.70 -40.45 -12.91
CA PRO A 426 -85.02 -40.56 -12.30
C PRO A 426 -85.21 -41.95 -11.65
N GLY A 427 -85.58 -41.99 -10.37
CA GLY A 427 -85.85 -43.22 -9.60
C GLY A 427 -84.79 -43.60 -8.56
N GLU A 428 -83.67 -42.88 -8.49
CA GLU A 428 -82.68 -43.00 -7.40
C GLU A 428 -83.12 -42.19 -6.16
N ASP A 429 -82.65 -42.57 -4.97
CA ASP A 429 -82.83 -41.76 -3.76
C ASP A 429 -82.10 -40.42 -3.92
N ALA A 430 -82.85 -39.32 -3.92
CA ALA A 430 -82.34 -37.99 -4.21
C ALA A 430 -81.21 -37.57 -3.25
N ALA A 431 -81.30 -37.94 -1.97
CA ALA A 431 -80.29 -37.62 -0.98
C ALA A 431 -78.96 -38.33 -1.28
N THR A 432 -79.01 -39.64 -1.55
CA THR A 432 -77.83 -40.45 -1.90
C THR A 432 -77.24 -40.04 -3.26
N ALA A 433 -78.09 -39.73 -4.24
CA ALA A 433 -77.66 -39.28 -5.56
C ALA A 433 -76.91 -37.94 -5.48
N VAL A 434 -77.42 -36.99 -4.70
CA VAL A 434 -76.76 -35.70 -4.45
C VAL A 434 -75.40 -35.90 -3.76
N GLU A 435 -75.35 -36.67 -2.69
CA GLU A 435 -74.10 -36.89 -1.94
C GLU A 435 -73.02 -37.53 -2.82
N THR A 436 -73.39 -38.58 -3.56
CA THR A 436 -72.44 -39.28 -4.44
C THR A 436 -71.96 -38.40 -5.59
N ASN A 437 -72.82 -37.58 -6.19
CA ASN A 437 -72.44 -36.66 -7.27
C ASN A 437 -71.57 -35.50 -6.78
N ILE A 438 -71.82 -34.98 -5.58
CA ILE A 438 -70.95 -33.98 -4.92
C ILE A 438 -69.56 -34.56 -4.66
N GLN A 439 -69.46 -35.82 -4.19
CA GLN A 439 -68.20 -36.51 -3.97
C GLN A 439 -67.44 -36.82 -5.28
N LYS A 440 -68.16 -37.17 -6.35
CA LYS A 440 -67.63 -37.40 -7.69
C LYS A 440 -67.21 -36.12 -8.44
N SER A 441 -67.41 -34.95 -7.82
CA SER A 441 -67.10 -33.64 -8.40
C SER A 441 -65.79 -33.05 -7.86
N ARG A 442 -64.99 -32.41 -8.73
CA ARG A 442 -63.70 -31.80 -8.36
C ARG A 442 -63.83 -30.41 -7.74
N ARG A 443 -64.88 -29.68 -8.08
CA ARG A 443 -65.22 -28.35 -7.57
C ARG A 443 -66.70 -28.27 -7.22
N HIS A 444 -67.05 -27.33 -6.35
CA HIS A 444 -68.43 -27.04 -6.00
C HIS A 444 -68.72 -25.58 -6.34
N LEU A 445 -69.59 -25.35 -7.32
CA LEU A 445 -69.92 -24.04 -7.84
C LEU A 445 -71.23 -23.58 -7.19
N PHE A 446 -71.15 -22.60 -6.30
CA PHE A 446 -72.31 -22.02 -5.62
C PHE A 446 -72.74 -20.76 -6.34
N ILE A 447 -74.03 -20.68 -6.67
CA ILE A 447 -74.65 -19.48 -7.21
C ILE A 447 -75.42 -18.80 -6.08
N LEU A 448 -74.97 -17.59 -5.75
CA LEU A 448 -75.48 -16.76 -4.67
C LEU A 448 -76.42 -15.70 -5.23
N THR A 449 -77.63 -15.63 -4.67
CA THR A 449 -78.68 -14.66 -5.00
C THR A 449 -79.29 -14.13 -3.71
N PRO A 450 -79.76 -12.87 -3.68
CA PRO A 450 -80.35 -12.26 -2.48
C PRO A 450 -81.65 -12.95 -2.03
N GLN A 451 -82.38 -13.57 -2.96
CA GLN A 451 -83.60 -14.32 -2.65
C GLN A 451 -83.27 -15.79 -2.31
N ILE A 452 -82.79 -16.06 -1.10
CA ILE A 452 -82.75 -17.44 -0.59
C ILE A 452 -84.09 -17.75 0.06
N THR A 453 -85.00 -18.34 -0.70
CA THR A 453 -86.19 -18.99 -0.15
C THR A 453 -85.80 -20.37 0.39
N HIS A 454 -86.19 -20.66 1.64
CA HIS A 454 -85.96 -21.92 2.36
C HIS A 454 -86.53 -23.14 1.60
N SER A 455 -85.80 -23.63 0.59
CA SER A 455 -86.03 -24.96 0.03
C SER A 455 -85.15 -25.96 0.78
N GLN A 456 -85.78 -26.99 1.35
CA GLN A 456 -85.11 -27.99 2.17
C GLN A 456 -84.08 -28.80 1.37
N GLU A 457 -84.34 -29.03 0.08
CA GLU A 457 -83.42 -29.70 -0.86
C GLU A 457 -82.15 -28.88 -1.12
N PHE A 458 -82.28 -27.56 -1.32
CA PHE A 458 -81.13 -26.67 -1.53
C PHE A 458 -80.26 -26.55 -0.28
N ALA A 459 -80.89 -26.46 0.89
CA ALA A 459 -80.18 -26.42 2.17
C ALA A 459 -79.35 -27.69 2.40
N PHE A 460 -79.90 -28.86 2.06
CA PHE A 460 -79.20 -30.15 2.14
C PHE A 460 -77.99 -30.23 1.18
N GLU A 461 -78.17 -29.87 -0.09
CA GLU A 461 -77.08 -29.80 -1.07
C GLU A 461 -75.93 -28.88 -0.61
N GLN A 462 -76.30 -27.70 -0.12
CA GLN A 462 -75.36 -26.72 0.39
C GLN A 462 -74.58 -27.24 1.59
N GLU A 463 -75.24 -27.89 2.55
CA GLU A 463 -74.59 -28.42 3.76
C GLU A 463 -73.57 -29.54 3.41
N ILE A 464 -73.93 -30.48 2.55
CA ILE A 464 -73.04 -31.56 2.12
C ILE A 464 -71.84 -31.02 1.36
N ALA A 465 -72.05 -30.09 0.43
CA ALA A 465 -70.97 -29.51 -0.35
C ALA A 465 -70.02 -28.69 0.54
N LEU A 466 -70.55 -27.91 1.49
CA LEU A 466 -69.75 -27.16 2.46
C LEU A 466 -68.97 -28.10 3.39
N HIS A 467 -69.59 -29.18 3.88
CA HIS A 467 -68.91 -30.20 4.68
C HIS A 467 -67.75 -30.85 3.90
N THR A 468 -68.01 -31.25 2.65
CA THR A 468 -66.99 -31.87 1.77
C THR A 468 -65.83 -30.90 1.47
N ALA A 469 -66.13 -29.61 1.33
CA ALA A 469 -65.11 -28.61 1.03
C ALA A 469 -64.30 -28.17 2.26
N LEU A 470 -64.96 -27.90 3.39
CA LEU A 470 -64.34 -27.31 4.58
C LEU A 470 -63.71 -28.35 5.50
N ILE A 471 -64.36 -29.51 5.67
CA ILE A 471 -63.92 -30.55 6.61
C ILE A 471 -63.06 -31.59 5.89
N GLN A 472 -63.56 -32.14 4.78
CA GLN A 472 -62.83 -33.17 4.05
C GLN A 472 -61.71 -32.61 3.15
N ASN A 473 -61.74 -31.31 2.82
CA ASN A 473 -60.80 -30.61 1.94
C ASN A 473 -60.59 -31.31 0.57
N ASN A 474 -61.60 -32.07 0.13
CA ASN A 474 -61.53 -32.93 -1.06
C ASN A 474 -61.86 -32.18 -2.37
N SER A 475 -62.48 -31.01 -2.26
CA SER A 475 -62.91 -30.16 -3.38
C SER A 475 -62.87 -28.70 -2.96
N LYS A 476 -62.53 -27.81 -3.90
CA LYS A 476 -62.55 -26.36 -3.66
C LYS A 476 -63.88 -25.76 -4.11
N VAL A 477 -64.32 -24.75 -3.38
CA VAL A 477 -65.56 -24.00 -3.63
C VAL A 477 -65.30 -22.83 -4.58
N ILE A 478 -66.26 -22.55 -5.46
CA ILE A 478 -66.28 -21.38 -6.33
C ILE A 478 -67.60 -20.66 -6.07
N LEU A 479 -67.53 -19.41 -5.62
CA LEU A 479 -68.70 -18.59 -5.27
C LEU A 479 -68.98 -17.61 -6.41
N ILE A 480 -70.15 -17.70 -7.04
CA ILE A 480 -70.63 -16.76 -8.06
C ILE A 480 -71.77 -15.96 -7.47
N GLU A 481 -71.66 -14.64 -7.51
CA GLU A 481 -72.69 -13.71 -7.05
C GLU A 481 -73.43 -13.15 -8.26
N MET A 482 -74.72 -13.46 -8.41
CA MET A 482 -75.54 -13.07 -9.57
C MET A 482 -76.11 -11.66 -9.48
N GLU A 483 -76.33 -11.17 -8.26
CA GLU A 483 -76.85 -9.84 -7.95
C GLU A 483 -76.08 -9.30 -6.73
N ASP A 484 -75.88 -7.98 -6.65
CA ASP A 484 -75.14 -7.38 -5.53
C ASP A 484 -75.85 -7.67 -4.20
N LEU A 485 -75.20 -8.46 -3.34
CA LEU A 485 -75.71 -8.78 -2.02
C LEU A 485 -75.51 -7.57 -1.09
N SER A 486 -76.60 -6.93 -0.67
CA SER A 486 -76.56 -5.95 0.42
C SER A 486 -76.21 -6.68 1.73
N GLU A 487 -75.46 -6.05 2.64
CA GLU A 487 -75.09 -6.65 3.95
C GLU A 487 -76.31 -6.96 4.85
N GLN A 488 -77.51 -6.51 4.48
CA GLN A 488 -78.73 -6.65 5.26
C GLN A 488 -79.73 -7.71 4.76
N ASP A 489 -79.54 -8.33 3.58
CA ASP A 489 -80.61 -9.13 2.95
C ASP A 489 -80.31 -10.62 2.73
N GLY A 490 -79.46 -11.28 3.53
CA GLY A 490 -79.24 -12.73 3.37
C GLY A 490 -78.81 -13.49 4.62
N GLU A 491 -79.68 -14.38 5.12
CA GLU A 491 -79.36 -15.34 6.19
C GLU A 491 -78.52 -16.52 5.62
N PHE A 492 -77.30 -16.21 5.17
CA PHE A 492 -76.36 -17.26 4.76
C PHE A 492 -75.81 -18.00 5.99
N GLN A 493 -75.59 -19.31 5.85
CA GLN A 493 -74.94 -20.14 6.87
C GLN A 493 -73.53 -19.60 7.21
N GLU A 494 -73.14 -19.67 8.48
CA GLU A 494 -71.87 -19.13 9.00
C GLU A 494 -70.64 -19.65 8.24
N SER A 495 -70.65 -20.93 7.84
CA SER A 495 -69.62 -21.58 7.04
C SER A 495 -69.46 -20.96 5.64
N LEU A 496 -70.57 -20.59 5.00
CA LEU A 496 -70.59 -19.93 3.71
C LEU A 496 -70.14 -18.46 3.83
N LYS A 497 -70.58 -17.74 4.86
CA LYS A 497 -70.11 -16.37 5.17
C LYS A 497 -68.60 -16.33 5.39
N HIS A 498 -68.07 -17.31 6.13
CA HIS A 498 -66.64 -17.46 6.32
C HIS A 498 -65.90 -17.67 4.99
N LEU A 499 -66.42 -18.53 4.10
CA LEU A 499 -65.83 -18.74 2.77
C LEU A 499 -65.88 -17.49 1.90
N MET A 500 -66.98 -16.74 1.91
CA MET A 500 -67.10 -15.47 1.20
C MET A 500 -66.03 -14.47 1.66
N LYS A 501 -65.77 -14.39 2.98
CA LYS A 501 -64.73 -13.52 3.55
C LYS A 501 -63.31 -13.96 3.21
N VAL A 502 -63.04 -15.27 3.17
CA VAL A 502 -61.68 -15.81 2.97
C VAL A 502 -61.30 -15.93 1.49
N GLN A 503 -62.22 -16.40 0.63
CA GLN A 503 -61.94 -16.68 -0.78
C GLN A 503 -62.39 -15.55 -1.73
N GLY A 504 -63.33 -14.72 -1.29
CA GLY A 504 -64.00 -13.73 -2.13
C GLY A 504 -65.06 -14.34 -3.05
N THR A 505 -65.93 -13.49 -3.61
CA THR A 505 -66.96 -13.87 -4.58
C THR A 505 -66.60 -13.40 -5.99
N ILE A 506 -67.05 -14.15 -7.01
CA ILE A 506 -66.95 -13.75 -8.41
C ILE A 506 -68.29 -13.11 -8.80
N LYS A 507 -68.29 -11.78 -8.98
CA LYS A 507 -69.50 -11.03 -9.35
C LYS A 507 -69.85 -11.20 -10.83
N TRP A 508 -71.04 -11.69 -11.11
CA TRP A 508 -71.66 -11.64 -12.42
C TRP A 508 -72.31 -10.27 -12.60
N LYS A 509 -71.62 -9.37 -13.32
CA LYS A 509 -72.19 -8.07 -13.70
C LYS A 509 -72.82 -8.17 -15.08
N GLU A 510 -74.04 -7.65 -15.23
CA GLU A 510 -74.74 -7.59 -16.52
C GLU A 510 -74.19 -6.52 -17.48
N ASP A 511 -73.19 -5.75 -17.05
CA ASP A 511 -72.63 -4.64 -17.80
C ASP A 511 -71.87 -5.12 -19.05
N ASN A 512 -72.56 -5.03 -20.19
CA ASN A 512 -72.17 -5.26 -21.59
C ASN A 512 -72.67 -6.60 -22.20
N VAL A 513 -73.84 -6.53 -22.82
CA VAL A 513 -74.51 -7.62 -23.59
C VAL A 513 -73.58 -8.28 -24.62
N ALA A 514 -72.64 -7.54 -25.22
CA ALA A 514 -71.70 -8.06 -26.21
C ALA A 514 -70.63 -9.03 -25.62
N ASN A 515 -70.42 -9.06 -24.31
CA ASN A 515 -69.37 -9.84 -23.65
C ASN A 515 -69.87 -11.04 -22.83
N LYS A 516 -71.19 -11.31 -22.77
CA LYS A 516 -71.76 -12.39 -21.94
C LYS A 516 -71.17 -13.77 -22.27
N TRP A 517 -70.91 -14.05 -23.54
CA TRP A 517 -70.33 -15.32 -24.02
C TRP A 517 -68.83 -15.31 -24.33
N SER A 518 -68.13 -14.19 -24.05
CA SER A 518 -66.71 -14.04 -24.37
C SER A 518 -65.82 -14.66 -23.30
N LEU A 519 -65.03 -15.67 -23.66
CA LEU A 519 -64.05 -16.30 -22.76
C LEU A 519 -63.00 -15.33 -22.21
N ASN A 520 -62.81 -14.18 -22.88
CA ASN A 520 -61.85 -13.16 -22.50
C ASN A 520 -62.42 -12.16 -21.49
N SER A 521 -63.69 -12.28 -21.09
CA SER A 521 -64.26 -11.42 -20.05
C SER A 521 -63.56 -11.65 -18.71
N LYS A 522 -63.49 -10.59 -17.88
CA LYS A 522 -62.90 -10.69 -16.54
C LYS A 522 -63.57 -11.81 -15.73
N PHE A 523 -64.89 -11.93 -15.82
CA PHE A 523 -65.67 -12.97 -15.15
C PHE A 523 -65.20 -14.39 -15.52
N TRP A 524 -65.23 -14.73 -16.82
CA TRP A 524 -64.90 -16.08 -17.26
C TRP A 524 -63.43 -16.45 -17.04
N LYS A 525 -62.51 -15.48 -17.12
CA LYS A 525 -61.11 -15.69 -16.73
C LYS A 525 -60.96 -16.06 -15.25
N HIS A 526 -61.68 -15.39 -14.35
CA HIS A 526 -61.65 -15.72 -12.91
C HIS A 526 -62.28 -17.08 -12.62
N VAL A 527 -63.40 -17.41 -13.29
CA VAL A 527 -64.02 -18.74 -13.17
C VAL A 527 -63.07 -19.84 -13.67
N ARG A 528 -62.49 -19.68 -14.86
CA ARG A 528 -61.52 -20.65 -15.43
C ARG A 528 -60.26 -20.82 -14.58
N TYR A 529 -59.79 -19.74 -13.96
CA TYR A 529 -58.65 -19.79 -13.04
C TYR A 529 -58.96 -20.68 -11.83
N GLN A 530 -60.18 -20.61 -11.30
CA GLN A 530 -60.62 -21.45 -10.19
C GLN A 530 -61.02 -22.88 -10.61
N MET A 531 -61.41 -23.11 -11.86
CA MET A 531 -61.77 -24.44 -12.36
C MET A 531 -60.58 -25.43 -12.42
N PRO A 532 -60.84 -26.76 -12.43
CA PRO A 532 -59.81 -27.78 -12.65
C PRO A 532 -59.24 -27.68 -14.08
N VAL A 533 -58.21 -28.47 -14.41
CA VAL A 533 -57.68 -28.45 -15.78
C VAL A 533 -58.71 -29.25 -16.61
N PRO A 534 -59.25 -28.72 -17.72
CA PRO A 534 -60.23 -29.45 -18.50
C PRO A 534 -59.61 -30.74 -19.06
N ASN A 535 -60.40 -31.81 -19.10
CA ASN A 535 -59.96 -33.12 -19.61
C ASN A 535 -60.13 -33.24 -21.13
N LYS A 536 -60.93 -32.37 -21.76
CA LYS A 536 -61.20 -32.35 -23.20
C LYS A 536 -60.63 -31.10 -23.86
N LEU A 537 -60.29 -31.18 -25.14
CA LEU A 537 -59.84 -30.04 -25.93
C LEU A 537 -61.01 -29.06 -26.10
N SER A 538 -60.77 -27.77 -25.82
CA SER A 538 -61.68 -26.71 -26.26
C SER A 538 -61.81 -26.79 -27.78
N THR A 539 -63.02 -27.01 -28.28
CA THR A 539 -63.33 -26.87 -29.70
C THR A 539 -63.20 -25.40 -30.07
N LYS A 540 -62.01 -25.02 -30.56
CA LYS A 540 -61.82 -23.74 -31.23
C LYS A 540 -62.57 -23.77 -32.56
N THR A 541 -63.69 -23.07 -32.64
CA THR A 541 -64.13 -22.43 -33.89
C THR A 541 -63.53 -21.04 -33.95
#